data_AF-A0A5C5VXX5-F1
#
_entry.id   AF-A0A5C5VXX5-F1
#
_cell.length_a   1.000
_cell.length_b   1.000
_cell.length_c   1.000
_cell.angle_alpha   90.00
_cell.angle_beta   90.00
_cell.angle_gamma   90.00
#
_symmetry.space_group_name_H-M   'P 1'
#
loop_
_entity.id
_entity.type
_entity.pdbx_description
1 polymer ?
#
loop_
_entity_poly.entity_id
_entity_poly.type
_entity_poly.pdbx_seq_one_letter_code
_entity_poly.pdbx_strand_id
1 'polypeptide(L)'
;MLLFKRKFLEAIRAGEKTQTIRLWKHRMMRTGQRSYIPGVGPIRITLVNSVELENLTDEDARPDGFDTADALRAELHTIYGDKLAAGYQTFRVVFERQPSPEPPETSQAPESPAES
;
A
#
# COMPACT_ATOMS: atom_id res chain seq x y z
N MET A 1 8.44 1.79 3.97
CA MET A 1 7.88 2.67 2.92
C MET A 1 7.46 1.81 1.74
N LEU A 2 6.32 2.12 1.12
CA LEU A 2 5.89 1.50 -0.14
C LEU A 2 6.01 2.53 -1.28
N LEU A 3 6.61 2.11 -2.39
CA LEU A 3 6.80 2.94 -3.58
C LEU A 3 5.87 2.49 -4.70
N PHE A 4 5.16 3.44 -5.31
CA PHE A 4 4.20 3.18 -6.37
C PHE A 4 4.49 4.06 -7.60
N LYS A 5 4.14 3.56 -8.79
CA LYS A 5 4.11 4.37 -10.01
C LYS A 5 3.09 5.50 -9.83
N ARG A 6 3.36 6.68 -10.41
CA ARG A 6 2.51 7.88 -10.28
C ARG A 6 1.03 7.62 -10.59
N LYS A 7 0.76 6.79 -11.61
CA LYS A 7 -0.60 6.40 -12.03
C LYS A 7 -1.47 5.76 -10.93
N PHE A 8 -0.85 5.19 -9.89
CA PHE A 8 -1.57 4.56 -8.80
C PHE A 8 -1.85 5.49 -7.62
N LEU A 9 -1.20 6.67 -7.57
CA LEU A 9 -1.30 7.54 -6.39
C LEU A 9 -2.73 8.08 -6.21
N GLU A 10 -3.43 8.40 -7.30
CA GLU A 10 -4.81 8.89 -7.24
C GLU A 10 -5.77 7.80 -6.73
N ALA A 11 -5.70 6.59 -7.28
CA ALA A 11 -6.50 5.45 -6.80
C ALA A 11 -6.21 5.13 -5.33
N ILE A 12 -4.97 5.24 -4.88
CA ILE A 12 -4.62 5.04 -3.45
C ILE A 12 -5.19 6.18 -2.59
N ARG A 13 -5.14 7.43 -3.05
CA ARG A 13 -5.76 8.57 -2.36
C ARG A 13 -7.29 8.42 -2.30
N ALA A 14 -7.93 7.96 -3.35
CA ALA A 14 -9.37 7.70 -3.37
C ALA A 14 -9.77 6.50 -2.48
N GLY A 15 -8.81 5.64 -2.11
CA GLY A 15 -9.08 4.41 -1.36
C GLY A 15 -9.54 3.26 -2.26
N GLU A 16 -9.44 3.40 -3.57
CA GLU A 16 -9.77 2.38 -4.57
C GLU A 16 -8.66 1.32 -4.66
N LYS A 17 -7.39 1.73 -4.51
CA LYS A 17 -6.25 0.80 -4.39
C LYS A 17 -5.81 0.70 -2.94
N THR A 18 -6.19 -0.40 -2.30
CA THR A 18 -5.86 -0.73 -0.90
C THR A 18 -4.89 -1.91 -0.77
N GLN A 19 -4.47 -2.51 -1.88
CA GLN A 19 -3.54 -3.63 -1.87
C GLN A 19 -2.51 -3.58 -2.98
N THR A 20 -1.43 -4.34 -2.81
CA THR A 20 -0.39 -4.55 -3.82
C THR A 20 0.30 -5.89 -3.64
N ILE A 21 0.70 -6.51 -4.75
CA ILE A 21 1.57 -7.69 -4.77
C ILE A 21 3.04 -7.24 -4.80
N ARG A 22 3.85 -7.81 -3.90
CA ARG A 22 5.28 -7.53 -3.79
C ARG A 22 6.09 -8.81 -3.81
N LEU A 23 7.22 -8.78 -4.49
CA LEU A 23 8.15 -9.89 -4.51
C LEU A 23 9.36 -9.61 -3.61
N TRP A 24 9.51 -10.40 -2.55
CA TRP A 24 10.61 -10.24 -1.58
C TRP A 24 11.21 -11.59 -1.21
N LYS A 25 12.51 -11.60 -0.88
CA LYS A 25 13.18 -12.80 -0.35
C LYS A 25 12.67 -13.19 1.04
N HIS A 26 12.33 -12.19 1.84
CA HIS A 26 11.76 -12.34 3.17
C HIS A 26 10.65 -11.32 3.39
N ARG A 27 9.71 -11.61 4.28
CA ARG A 27 8.60 -10.72 4.60
C ARG A 27 9.11 -9.38 5.17
N MET A 28 9.03 -8.32 4.37
CA MET A 28 9.56 -6.99 4.73
C MET A 28 8.58 -6.11 5.53
N MET A 29 7.32 -6.51 5.66
CA MET A 29 6.29 -5.75 6.37
C MET A 29 5.48 -6.64 7.31
N ARG A 30 4.81 -6.02 8.28
CA ARG A 30 3.97 -6.74 9.26
C ARG A 30 2.59 -6.09 9.37
N THR A 31 1.57 -6.89 9.62
CA THR A 31 0.25 -6.40 10.01
C THR A 31 0.36 -5.49 11.24
N GLY A 32 -0.37 -4.38 11.22
CA GLY A 32 -0.34 -3.32 12.24
C GLY A 32 0.79 -2.30 12.07
N GLN A 33 1.76 -2.55 11.19
CA GLN A 33 2.87 -1.62 10.96
C GLN A 33 2.37 -0.30 10.37
N ARG A 34 2.85 0.83 10.93
CA ARG A 34 2.72 2.14 10.30
C ARG A 34 3.77 2.29 9.20
N SER A 35 3.35 2.74 8.03
CA SER A 35 4.25 3.02 6.91
C SER A 35 3.85 4.31 6.22
N TYR A 36 4.51 4.59 5.11
CA TYR A 36 4.32 5.81 4.33
C TYR A 36 4.38 5.48 2.85
N ILE A 37 3.54 6.16 2.07
CA ILE A 37 3.59 6.17 0.61
C ILE A 37 3.89 7.62 0.18
N PRO A 38 5.03 7.86 -0.49
CA PRO A 38 5.34 9.16 -1.06
C PRO A 38 4.25 9.65 -2.01
N GLY A 39 3.79 10.88 -1.80
CA GLY A 39 2.69 11.46 -2.58
C GLY A 39 1.30 10.97 -2.18
N VAL A 40 1.14 10.22 -1.09
CA VAL A 40 -0.17 9.87 -0.51
C VAL A 40 -0.22 10.25 0.96
N GLY A 41 0.80 9.87 1.74
CA GLY A 41 0.83 10.11 3.18
C GLY A 41 1.02 8.85 4.02
N PRO A 42 0.72 8.95 5.33
CA PRO A 42 0.82 7.82 6.25
C PRO A 42 -0.22 6.74 5.94
N ILE A 43 0.20 5.49 6.09
CA ILE A 43 -0.65 4.31 5.91
C ILE A 43 -0.47 3.36 7.09
N ARG A 44 -1.46 2.50 7.29
CA ARG A 44 -1.35 1.35 8.19
C ARG A 44 -1.44 0.08 7.36
N ILE A 45 -0.52 -0.86 7.59
CA ILE A 45 -0.57 -2.18 6.99
C ILE A 45 -1.60 -3.01 7.76
N THR A 46 -2.63 -3.50 7.08
CA THR A 46 -3.72 -4.25 7.69
C THR A 46 -3.57 -5.76 7.49
N LEU A 47 -2.87 -6.19 6.44
CA LEU A 47 -2.55 -7.60 6.19
C LEU A 47 -1.23 -7.74 5.43
N VAL A 48 -0.42 -8.73 5.83
CA VAL A 48 0.70 -9.23 5.04
C VAL A 48 0.71 -10.74 5.06
N ASN A 49 0.41 -11.37 3.93
CA ASN A 49 0.46 -12.82 3.76
C ASN A 49 1.30 -13.21 2.55
N SER A 50 1.96 -14.36 2.64
CA SER A 50 2.54 -15.02 1.47
C SER A 50 1.39 -15.55 0.62
N VAL A 51 1.48 -15.37 -0.68
CA VAL A 51 0.54 -15.89 -1.66
C VAL A 51 1.34 -16.60 -2.73
N GLU A 52 0.94 -17.79 -3.14
CA GLU A 52 1.57 -18.47 -4.27
C GLU A 52 1.13 -17.80 -5.57
N LEU A 53 2.02 -17.72 -6.57
CA LEU A 53 1.70 -17.03 -7.83
C LEU A 53 0.46 -17.64 -8.49
N GLU A 54 0.33 -18.97 -8.44
CA GLU A 54 -0.83 -19.71 -8.96
C GLU A 54 -2.15 -19.36 -8.25
N ASN A 55 -2.09 -18.91 -6.99
CA ASN A 55 -3.26 -18.54 -6.19
C ASN A 55 -3.69 -17.07 -6.33
N LEU A 56 -2.98 -16.27 -7.13
CA LEU A 56 -3.41 -14.90 -7.45
C LEU A 56 -4.73 -14.91 -8.22
N THR A 57 -5.64 -13.99 -7.90
CA THR A 57 -6.93 -13.88 -8.60
C THR A 57 -7.02 -12.59 -9.41
N ASP A 58 -8.04 -12.47 -10.26
CA ASP A 58 -8.28 -11.24 -11.03
C ASP A 58 -8.55 -10.03 -10.11
N GLU A 59 -9.03 -10.30 -8.89
CA GLU A 59 -9.17 -9.29 -7.83
C GLU A 59 -7.82 -8.79 -7.30
N ASP A 60 -6.77 -9.61 -7.37
CA ASP A 60 -5.39 -9.19 -7.08
C ASP A 60 -4.78 -8.40 -8.23
N ALA A 61 -5.08 -8.81 -9.45
CA ALA A 61 -4.57 -8.20 -10.67
C ALA A 61 -5.04 -6.76 -10.88
N ARG A 62 -6.35 -6.52 -10.71
CA ARG A 62 -6.98 -5.23 -11.02
C ARG A 62 -6.35 -4.05 -10.27
N PRO A 63 -6.15 -4.10 -8.94
CA PRO A 63 -5.50 -3.01 -8.22
C PRO A 63 -4.08 -2.73 -8.70
N ASP A 64 -3.33 -3.75 -9.15
CA ASP A 64 -1.98 -3.58 -9.69
C ASP A 64 -1.96 -3.21 -11.19
N GLY A 65 -3.14 -2.97 -11.79
CA GLY A 65 -3.32 -2.46 -13.14
C GLY A 65 -3.29 -3.53 -14.23
N PHE A 66 -3.65 -4.77 -13.88
CA PHE A 66 -3.80 -5.89 -14.79
C PHE A 66 -5.26 -6.33 -14.85
N ASP A 67 -5.76 -6.65 -16.04
CA ASP A 67 -7.15 -7.07 -16.19
C ASP A 67 -7.40 -8.49 -15.65
N THR A 68 -6.37 -9.35 -15.66
CA THR A 68 -6.46 -10.76 -15.24
C THR A 68 -5.26 -11.20 -14.41
N ALA A 69 -5.47 -12.22 -13.57
CA ALA A 69 -4.45 -12.89 -12.78
C ALA A 69 -3.31 -13.41 -13.68
N ASP A 70 -3.64 -13.99 -14.83
CA ASP A 70 -2.64 -14.49 -15.77
C ASP A 70 -1.76 -13.39 -16.33
N ALA A 71 -2.31 -12.22 -16.64
CA ALA A 71 -1.50 -11.07 -17.06
C ALA A 71 -0.54 -10.61 -15.95
N LEU A 72 -1.01 -10.57 -14.69
CA LEU A 72 -0.16 -10.26 -13.54
C LEU A 72 0.93 -11.32 -13.33
N ARG A 73 0.59 -12.61 -13.39
CA ARG A 73 1.55 -13.71 -13.23
C ARG A 73 2.60 -13.70 -14.34
N ALA A 74 2.19 -13.51 -15.58
CA ALA A 74 3.10 -13.43 -16.73
C ALA A 74 4.10 -12.29 -16.55
N GLU A 75 3.64 -11.09 -16.17
CA GLU A 75 4.52 -9.95 -15.91
C GLU A 75 5.47 -10.22 -14.73
N LEU A 76 4.97 -10.83 -13.64
CA LEU A 76 5.82 -11.22 -12.50
C LEU A 76 6.91 -12.22 -12.93
N HIS A 77 6.58 -13.20 -13.76
CA HIS A 77 7.54 -14.14 -14.32
C HIS A 77 8.55 -13.45 -15.26
N THR A 78 8.10 -12.52 -16.10
CA THR A 78 8.98 -11.79 -17.03
C THR A 78 9.97 -10.89 -16.29
N ILE A 79 9.52 -10.15 -15.28
CA ILE A 79 10.37 -9.21 -14.55
C ILE A 79 11.25 -9.92 -13.51
N TYR A 80 10.75 -11.01 -12.92
CA TYR A 80 11.34 -11.61 -11.73
C TYR A 80 11.59 -13.12 -11.82
N GLY A 81 11.55 -13.75 -12.99
CA GLY A 81 11.80 -15.18 -13.16
C GLY A 81 13.05 -15.68 -12.45
N ASP A 82 14.18 -14.98 -12.60
CA ASP A 82 15.43 -15.31 -11.92
C ASP A 82 15.34 -15.15 -10.40
N LYS A 83 14.56 -14.18 -9.91
CA LYS A 83 14.38 -13.95 -8.47
C LYS A 83 13.47 -14.99 -7.84
N LEU A 84 12.44 -15.43 -8.55
CA LEU A 84 11.59 -16.54 -8.13
C LEU A 84 12.44 -17.81 -7.99
N ALA A 85 13.31 -18.10 -8.96
CA ALA A 85 14.27 -19.18 -8.88
C ALA A 85 15.27 -19.01 -7.70
N ALA A 86 15.61 -17.77 -7.34
CA ALA A 86 16.45 -17.44 -6.19
C ALA A 86 15.71 -17.46 -4.83
N GLY A 87 14.48 -18.01 -4.78
CA GLY A 87 13.70 -18.20 -3.55
C GLY A 87 12.93 -16.96 -3.07
N TYR A 88 12.69 -15.99 -3.97
CA TYR A 88 11.80 -14.88 -3.64
C TYR A 88 10.33 -15.35 -3.63
N GLN A 89 9.55 -14.78 -2.74
CA GLN A 89 8.14 -15.10 -2.56
C GLN A 89 7.28 -13.87 -2.81
N THR A 90 6.07 -14.13 -3.31
CA THR A 90 5.02 -13.12 -3.47
C THR A 90 4.30 -12.90 -2.16
N PHE A 91 4.19 -11.63 -1.79
CA PHE A 91 3.46 -11.18 -0.62
C PHE A 91 2.35 -10.24 -1.05
N ARG A 92 1.12 -10.52 -0.62
CA ARG A 92 0.02 -9.56 -0.70
C ARG A 92 0.13 -8.65 0.52
N VAL A 93 0.16 -7.34 0.25
CA VAL A 93 0.22 -6.31 1.28
C VAL A 93 -1.03 -5.46 1.15
N VAL A 94 -1.90 -5.55 2.16
CA VAL A 94 -3.10 -4.72 2.27
C VAL A 94 -2.81 -3.58 3.23
N PHE A 95 -3.26 -2.39 2.85
CA PHE A 95 -3.02 -1.17 3.59
C PHE A 95 -4.22 -0.23 3.51
N GLU A 96 -4.35 0.60 4.54
CA GLU A 96 -5.33 1.68 4.59
C GLU A 96 -4.60 3.01 4.76
N ARG A 97 -5.13 4.08 4.15
CA ARG A 97 -4.65 5.42 4.47
C ARG A 97 -5.01 5.75 5.91
N GLN A 98 -4.06 6.33 6.62
CA GLN A 98 -4.37 6.96 7.89
C GLN A 98 -4.75 8.41 7.60
N PRO A 99 -5.75 8.96 8.30
CA PRO A 99 -5.92 10.41 8.32
C PRO A 99 -4.58 10.99 8.78
N SER A 100 -4.07 11.97 8.04
CA SER A 100 -2.99 12.79 8.58
C SER A 100 -3.54 13.41 9.86
N PRO A 101 -2.79 13.43 10.99
CA PRO A 101 -3.23 14.21 12.12
C PRO A 101 -3.48 15.62 11.59
N GLU A 102 -4.73 16.07 11.70
CA GLU A 102 -5.04 17.47 11.43
C GLU A 102 -4.12 18.27 12.36
N PRO A 103 -3.44 19.32 11.84
CA PRO A 103 -2.72 20.21 12.74
C PRO A 103 -3.72 20.66 13.83
N PRO A 104 -3.32 20.72 15.11
CA PRO A 104 -4.23 21.17 16.15
C PRO A 104 -4.79 22.51 15.70
N GLU A 105 -6.12 22.57 15.53
CA GLU A 105 -6.85 23.79 15.25
C GLU A 105 -6.35 24.82 16.26
N THR A 106 -5.83 25.94 15.74
CA THR A 106 -5.14 26.93 16.55
C THR A 106 -6.11 27.35 17.65
N SER A 107 -5.78 26.96 18.89
CA SER A 107 -6.51 27.31 20.09
C SER A 107 -6.85 28.78 20.01
N GLN A 108 -8.12 29.10 19.73
CA GLN A 108 -8.66 30.42 20.01
C GLN A 108 -8.50 30.58 21.52
N ALA A 109 -7.45 31.29 21.92
CA ALA A 109 -7.35 31.79 23.27
C ALA A 109 -8.65 32.57 23.53
N PRO A 110 -9.37 32.33 24.64
CA PRO A 110 -10.43 33.24 25.00
C PRO A 110 -9.77 34.61 25.20
N GLU A 111 -10.11 35.57 24.34
CA GLU A 111 -9.90 36.98 24.63
C GLU A 111 -10.60 37.25 25.95
N SER A 112 -9.81 37.42 27.01
CA SER A 112 -10.28 37.96 28.27
C SER A 112 -10.95 39.30 27.99
N PRO A 113 -12.24 39.49 28.29
CA PRO A 113 -12.77 40.84 28.35
C PRO A 113 -12.06 41.54 29.51
N ALA A 114 -11.26 42.55 29.17
CA ALA A 114 -10.91 43.62 30.07
C ALA A 114 -12.17 44.42 30.44
N GLU A 115 -12.08 45.16 31.55
CA GLU A 115 -13.09 46.01 32.22
C GLU A 115 -13.99 45.32 33.25
N SER A 116 -14.21 45.89 34.45
CA SER A 116 -13.96 47.24 35.00
C SER A 116 -13.61 47.17 36.49
#